data_AF-A0A100W7W7-F1
#
_entry.id   AF-A0A100W7W7-F1
#
_cell.length_a   1.000
_cell.length_b   1.000
_cell.length_c   1.000
_cell.angle_alpha   90.00
_cell.angle_beta   90.00
_cell.angle_gamma   90.00
#
_symmetry.space_group_name_H-M   'P 1'
#
loop_
_entity.id
_entity.type
_entity.pdbx_description
1 polymer ?
#
loop_
_entity_poly.entity_id
_entity_poly.type
_entity_poly.pdbx_seq_one_letter_code
_entity_poly.pdbx_strand_id
1 'polypeptide(L)'
;MIGPAPGEDASAESVFSIDPQEMIWRVARLLVDGQRTISQFSEAARTLKEAKTNDPAVLQVLSQFEEASREWFHEALPNHLAAMQVAIEAYDTFGSGFTRVEDPIDAAVWSNKLFVWRERLGGSISGNNNSSRGGTTGTGEVG
;
A
#
# COMPACT_ATOMS: atom_id res chain seq x y z
N MET A 1 -22.08 -42.43 19.02
CA MET A 1 -21.79 -41.33 18.08
C MET A 1 -21.88 -40.04 18.87
N ILE A 2 -20.76 -39.41 19.15
CA ILE A 2 -20.70 -38.09 19.80
C ILE A 2 -20.49 -37.10 18.66
N GLY A 3 -21.47 -36.22 18.42
CA GLY A 3 -21.36 -35.19 17.40
C GLY A 3 -20.30 -34.15 17.77
N PRO A 4 -19.62 -33.52 16.80
CA PRO A 4 -18.66 -32.47 17.10
C PRO A 4 -19.36 -31.24 17.70
N ALA A 5 -18.73 -30.65 18.73
CA ALA A 5 -19.17 -29.40 19.35
C ALA A 5 -19.11 -28.25 18.32
N PRO A 6 -20.10 -27.35 18.28
CA PRO A 6 -20.06 -26.19 17.41
C PRO A 6 -19.26 -25.06 18.07
N GLY A 7 -18.28 -24.50 17.35
CA GLY A 7 -17.99 -23.06 17.49
C GLY A 7 -16.63 -22.62 18.05
N GLU A 8 -15.57 -23.43 18.01
CA GLU A 8 -14.21 -22.93 18.28
C GLU A 8 -13.39 -22.86 17.00
N ASP A 9 -13.74 -21.95 16.08
CA ASP A 9 -12.88 -21.58 14.94
C ASP A 9 -13.24 -20.20 14.35
N ALA A 10 -13.67 -19.24 15.20
CA ALA A 10 -13.95 -17.86 14.78
C ALA A 10 -13.25 -16.78 15.61
N SER A 11 -12.48 -17.15 16.65
CA SER A 11 -11.99 -16.18 17.65
C SER A 11 -10.55 -15.70 17.45
N ALA A 12 -9.86 -16.14 16.38
CA ALA A 12 -8.47 -15.77 16.15
C ALA A 12 -8.27 -14.46 15.36
N GLU A 13 -9.32 -13.92 14.74
CA GLU A 13 -9.27 -12.65 13.97
C GLU A 13 -9.77 -11.42 14.75
N SER A 14 -10.08 -11.54 16.05
CA SER A 14 -10.84 -10.52 16.77
C SER A 14 -10.02 -9.51 17.60
N VAL A 15 -8.69 -9.55 17.52
CA VAL A 15 -7.84 -8.71 18.38
C VAL A 15 -6.89 -7.89 17.53
N PHE A 16 -6.97 -6.56 17.66
CA PHE A 16 -5.98 -5.65 17.11
C PHE A 16 -4.93 -5.36 18.18
N SER A 17 -3.65 -5.42 17.83
CA SER A 17 -2.55 -5.13 18.74
C SER A 17 -1.44 -4.37 18.03
N ILE A 18 -0.94 -3.31 18.66
CA ILE A 18 0.10 -2.46 18.09
C ILE A 18 0.89 -1.75 19.20
N ASP A 19 2.20 -1.63 19.02
CA ASP A 19 2.97 -0.53 19.63
C ASP A 19 3.13 0.55 18.56
N PRO A 20 2.40 1.68 18.67
CA PRO A 20 2.34 2.65 17.59
C PRO A 20 3.68 3.37 17.38
N GLN A 21 4.44 3.64 18.45
CA GLN A 21 5.75 4.30 18.31
C GLN A 21 6.77 3.36 17.68
N GLU A 22 6.81 2.10 18.12
CA GLU A 22 7.68 1.10 17.51
C GLU A 22 7.35 0.94 16.03
N MET A 23 6.06 0.85 15.69
CA MET A 23 5.61 0.68 14.32
C MET A 23 5.98 1.89 13.44
N ILE A 24 5.76 3.13 13.91
CA ILE A 24 6.16 4.34 13.17
C ILE A 24 7.66 4.31 12.87
N TRP A 25 8.51 4.03 13.87
CA TRP A 25 9.95 3.98 13.67
C TRP A 25 10.39 2.86 12.73
N ARG A 26 9.77 1.68 12.87
CA ARG A 26 10.03 0.54 11.98
C ARG A 26 9.70 0.89 10.54
N VAL A 27 8.51 1.45 10.29
CA VAL A 27 8.08 1.79 8.94
C VAL A 27 8.91 2.94 8.37
N ALA A 28 9.27 3.95 9.17
CA ALA A 28 10.14 5.04 8.72
C ALA A 28 11.49 4.51 8.20
N ARG A 29 12.09 3.53 8.91
CA ARG A 29 13.33 2.87 8.46
C ARG A 29 13.12 2.12 7.15
N LEU A 30 12.06 1.31 7.05
CA LEU A 30 11.73 0.57 5.83
C LEU A 30 11.55 1.50 4.62
N LEU A 31 10.88 2.64 4.80
CA LEU A 31 10.71 3.65 3.76
C LEU A 31 12.06 4.23 3.31
N VAL A 32 12.91 4.63 4.26
CA VAL A 32 14.25 5.19 3.95
C VAL A 32 15.13 4.16 3.25
N ASP A 33 15.15 2.92 3.73
CA ASP A 33 15.99 1.85 3.18
C ASP A 33 15.52 1.43 1.77
N GLY A 34 14.20 1.37 1.55
CA GLY A 34 13.65 1.11 0.23
C GLY A 34 13.95 2.23 -0.77
N GLN A 35 13.80 3.50 -0.36
CA GLN A 35 14.18 4.63 -1.22
C GLN A 35 15.67 4.63 -1.57
N ARG A 36 16.56 4.29 -0.62
CA ARG A 36 17.99 4.13 -0.91
C ARG A 36 18.26 3.02 -1.93
N THR A 37 17.60 1.88 -1.76
CA THR A 37 17.72 0.74 -2.68
C THR A 37 17.29 1.13 -4.10
N ILE A 38 16.13 1.77 -4.25
CA ILE A 38 15.65 2.24 -5.55
C ILE A 38 16.58 3.29 -6.16
N SER A 39 17.12 4.22 -5.37
CA SER A 39 18.08 5.22 -5.84
C SER A 39 19.35 4.56 -6.40
N GLN A 40 19.91 3.60 -5.67
CA GLN A 40 21.11 2.88 -6.09
C GLN A 40 20.87 2.12 -7.40
N PHE A 41 19.74 1.42 -7.50
CA PHE A 41 19.41 0.73 -8.73
C PHE A 41 19.11 1.67 -9.90
N SER A 42 18.48 2.82 -9.66
CA SER A 42 18.23 3.84 -10.69
C SER A 42 19.53 4.38 -11.27
N GLU A 43 20.54 4.62 -10.42
CA GLU A 43 21.87 5.06 -10.86
C GLU A 43 22.60 3.98 -11.68
N ALA A 44 22.53 2.73 -11.23
CA ALA A 44 23.09 1.59 -11.96
C ALA A 44 22.42 1.41 -13.33
N ALA A 45 21.08 1.45 -13.38
CA ALA A 45 20.31 1.34 -14.61
C ALA A 45 20.62 2.48 -15.59
N ARG A 46 20.76 3.72 -15.09
CA ARG A 46 21.19 4.87 -15.91
C ARG A 46 22.56 4.63 -16.54
N THR A 47 23.52 4.19 -15.75
CA THR A 47 24.90 3.90 -16.22
C THR A 47 24.90 2.85 -17.31
N LEU A 48 24.12 1.78 -17.15
CA LEU A 48 23.97 0.71 -18.15
C LEU A 48 23.28 1.21 -19.44
N LYS A 49 22.25 2.05 -19.31
CA LYS A 49 21.55 2.65 -20.46
C LYS A 49 22.48 3.59 -21.25
N GLU A 50 23.31 4.37 -20.58
CA GLU A 50 24.30 5.28 -21.19
C GLU A 50 25.41 4.54 -21.94
N ALA A 51 25.80 3.36 -21.46
CA ALA A 51 26.79 2.51 -22.14
C ALA A 51 26.29 1.94 -23.49
N LYS A 52 24.99 2.06 -23.81
CA LYS A 52 24.34 1.56 -25.05
C LYS A 52 24.68 0.10 -25.37
N THR A 53 24.82 -0.71 -24.33
CA THR A 53 25.12 -2.14 -24.46
C THR A 53 23.88 -2.90 -24.95
N ASN A 54 24.02 -3.60 -26.07
CA ASN A 54 22.99 -4.52 -26.60
C ASN A 54 23.17 -5.95 -26.07
N ASP A 55 23.92 -6.13 -24.99
CA ASP A 55 24.10 -7.43 -24.34
C ASP A 55 22.77 -7.90 -23.73
N PRO A 56 22.26 -9.09 -24.12
CA PRO A 56 21.05 -9.66 -23.54
C PRO A 56 21.06 -9.73 -22.01
N ALA A 57 22.22 -9.98 -21.38
CA ALA A 57 22.33 -10.03 -19.92
C ALA A 57 22.08 -8.66 -19.28
N VAL A 58 22.56 -7.58 -19.90
CA VAL A 58 22.31 -6.20 -19.44
C VAL A 58 20.84 -5.83 -19.61
N LEU A 59 20.23 -6.20 -20.74
CA LEU A 59 18.80 -5.97 -20.96
C LEU A 59 17.92 -6.71 -19.94
N GLN A 60 18.29 -7.94 -19.57
CA GLN A 60 17.60 -8.70 -18.54
C GLN A 60 17.67 -8.01 -17.17
N VAL A 61 18.85 -7.52 -16.77
CA VAL A 61 19.03 -6.78 -15.51
C VAL A 61 18.19 -5.50 -15.48
N LEU A 62 18.15 -4.76 -16.60
CA LEU A 62 17.32 -3.54 -16.70
C LEU A 62 15.82 -3.86 -16.57
N SER A 63 15.35 -4.96 -17.17
CA SER A 63 13.96 -5.41 -17.03
C SER A 63 13.62 -5.78 -15.58
N GLN A 64 14.50 -6.51 -14.90
CA GLN A 64 14.31 -6.89 -13.49
C GLN A 64 14.27 -5.65 -12.59
N PHE A 65 15.09 -4.64 -12.87
CA PHE A 65 15.05 -3.38 -12.14
C PHE A 65 13.72 -2.64 -12.33
N GLU A 66 13.21 -2.59 -13.56
CA GLU A 66 11.93 -1.94 -13.85
C GLU A 66 10.77 -2.65 -13.15
N GLU A 67 10.82 -3.99 -13.06
CA GLU A 67 9.87 -4.79 -12.29
C GLU A 67 9.96 -4.52 -10.78
N ALA A 68 11.17 -4.58 -10.20
CA ALA A 68 11.37 -4.30 -8.78
C ALA A 68 10.95 -2.86 -8.39
N SER A 69 11.22 -1.89 -9.27
CA SER A 69 10.77 -0.50 -9.07
C SER A 69 9.25 -0.40 -9.08
N ARG A 70 8.59 -1.07 -10.03
CA ARG A 70 7.14 -1.11 -10.12
C ARG A 70 6.52 -1.72 -8.87
N GLU A 71 7.02 -2.87 -8.42
CA GLU A 71 6.58 -3.54 -7.20
C GLU A 71 6.75 -2.63 -5.98
N TRP A 72 7.91 -1.97 -5.85
CA TRP A 72 8.14 -1.02 -4.78
C TRP A 72 7.11 0.11 -4.77
N PHE A 73 6.87 0.77 -5.90
CA PHE A 73 5.99 1.95 -5.95
C PHE A 73 4.50 1.61 -5.91
N HIS A 74 4.08 0.46 -6.44
CA HIS A 74 2.67 0.11 -6.55
C HIS A 74 2.16 -0.83 -5.45
N GLU A 75 3.06 -1.59 -4.80
CA GLU A 75 2.65 -2.56 -3.78
C GLU A 75 3.25 -2.22 -2.43
N ALA A 76 4.58 -2.20 -2.35
CA ALA A 76 5.27 -2.05 -1.07
C ALA A 76 5.03 -0.66 -0.47
N LEU A 77 5.31 0.41 -1.20
CA LEU A 77 5.23 1.78 -0.69
C LEU A 77 3.82 2.14 -0.17
N PRO A 78 2.72 1.90 -0.91
CA PRO A 78 1.38 2.14 -0.40
C PRO A 78 1.07 1.37 0.88
N ASN A 79 1.52 0.10 0.98
CA ASN A 79 1.31 -0.71 2.17
C ASN A 79 2.06 -0.16 3.39
N HIS A 80 3.31 0.29 3.21
CA HIS A 80 4.08 0.92 4.27
C HIS A 80 3.44 2.24 4.72
N LEU A 81 3.05 3.10 3.78
CA LEU A 81 2.39 4.37 4.11
C LEU A 81 1.07 4.14 4.86
N ALA A 82 0.29 3.14 4.46
CA ALA A 82 -0.93 2.76 5.16
C ALA A 82 -0.66 2.28 6.59
N ALA A 83 0.34 1.42 6.78
CA ALA A 83 0.73 0.94 8.10
C ALA A 83 1.21 2.09 9.01
N MET A 84 1.98 3.04 8.45
CA MET A 84 2.40 4.24 9.18
C MET A 84 1.20 5.10 9.60
N GLN A 85 0.24 5.31 8.70
CA GLN A 85 -0.98 6.07 9.01
C GLN A 85 -1.81 5.40 10.10
N VAL A 86 -1.97 4.07 10.07
CA VAL A 86 -2.65 3.32 11.15
C VAL A 86 -1.91 3.50 12.48
N ALA A 87 -0.58 3.45 12.47
CA ALA A 87 0.22 3.61 13.68
C ALA A 87 0.12 5.04 14.25
N ILE A 88 0.09 6.06 13.39
CA ILE A 88 -0.12 7.46 13.80
C ILE A 88 -1.51 7.61 14.44
N GLU A 89 -2.56 7.08 13.81
CA GLU A 89 -3.91 7.13 14.40
C GLU A 89 -4.01 6.38 15.72
N ALA A 90 -3.34 5.23 15.83
CA ALA A 90 -3.28 4.48 17.08
C ALA A 90 -2.55 5.27 18.16
N TYR A 91 -1.46 5.97 17.82
CA TYR A 91 -0.76 6.87 18.73
C TYR A 91 -1.67 8.01 19.19
N ASP A 92 -2.39 8.66 18.27
CA ASP A 92 -3.28 9.77 18.59
C ASP A 92 -4.48 9.34 19.43
N THR A 93 -4.93 8.08 19.29
CA THR A 93 -6.08 7.52 20.00
C THR A 93 -5.72 6.96 21.37
N PHE A 94 -4.64 6.19 21.45
CA PHE A 94 -4.29 5.40 22.65
C PHE A 94 -3.03 5.92 23.36
N GLY A 95 -2.27 6.82 22.73
CA GLY A 95 -1.00 7.32 23.23
C GLY A 95 0.18 6.41 22.89
N SER A 96 1.27 6.57 23.65
CA SER A 96 2.46 5.73 23.52
C SER A 96 2.28 4.36 24.16
N GLY A 97 3.04 3.37 23.67
CA GLY A 97 3.16 2.04 24.26
C GLY A 97 2.19 1.02 23.67
N PHE A 98 2.38 -0.23 24.09
CA PHE A 98 1.61 -1.36 23.57
C PHE A 98 0.12 -1.23 23.87
N THR A 99 -0.69 -1.28 22.82
CA THR A 99 -2.14 -1.25 22.87
C THR A 99 -2.71 -2.55 22.32
N ARG A 100 -3.74 -3.07 23.00
CA ARG A 100 -4.55 -4.19 22.56
C ARG A 100 -6.02 -3.80 22.61
N VAL A 101 -6.73 -3.97 21.49
CA VAL A 101 -8.18 -3.77 21.40
C VAL A 101 -8.83 -5.16 21.46
N GLU A 102 -9.56 -5.40 22.55
CA GLU A 102 -10.20 -6.69 22.83
C GLU A 102 -11.64 -6.77 22.34
N ASP A 103 -12.32 -5.63 22.22
CA ASP A 103 -13.64 -5.60 21.61
C ASP A 103 -13.54 -6.00 20.13
N PRO A 104 -14.26 -7.04 19.69
CA PRO A 104 -14.11 -7.58 18.35
C PRO A 104 -14.58 -6.61 17.25
N ILE A 105 -15.55 -5.74 17.55
CA ILE A 105 -16.05 -4.75 16.59
C ILE A 105 -15.01 -3.66 16.41
N ASP A 106 -14.49 -3.11 17.51
CA ASP A 106 -13.45 -2.09 17.46
C ASP A 106 -12.16 -2.64 16.85
N ALA A 107 -11.76 -3.87 17.19
CA ALA A 107 -10.59 -4.53 16.60
C ALA A 107 -10.74 -4.70 15.08
N ALA A 108 -11.92 -5.10 14.61
CA ALA A 108 -12.20 -5.20 13.18
C ALA A 108 -12.12 -3.83 12.48
N VAL A 109 -12.62 -2.77 13.12
CA VAL A 109 -12.48 -1.39 12.62
C VAL A 109 -11.01 -1.02 12.48
N TRP A 110 -10.18 -1.30 13.49
CA TRP A 110 -8.75 -1.01 13.46
C TRP A 110 -8.01 -1.80 12.39
N SER A 111 -8.27 -3.11 12.27
CA SER A 111 -7.68 -3.96 11.23
C SER A 111 -8.06 -3.48 9.82
N ASN A 112 -9.29 -3.00 9.63
CA ASN A 112 -9.75 -2.52 8.33
C ASN A 112 -9.07 -1.20 7.89
N LYS A 113 -8.58 -0.38 8.84
CA LYS A 113 -7.91 0.88 8.51
C LYS A 113 -6.72 0.70 7.57
N LEU A 114 -5.99 -0.42 7.66
CA LEU A 114 -4.86 -0.69 6.77
C LEU A 114 -5.31 -0.74 5.30
N PHE A 115 -6.41 -1.43 5.00
CA PHE A 115 -6.94 -1.52 3.64
C PHE A 115 -7.44 -0.17 3.13
N VAL A 116 -8.18 0.57 3.97
CA VAL A 116 -8.69 1.91 3.64
C VAL A 116 -7.54 2.87 3.32
N TRP A 117 -6.48 2.88 4.14
CA TRP A 117 -5.35 3.76 3.92
C TRP A 117 -4.49 3.34 2.73
N ARG A 118 -4.36 2.04 2.46
CA ARG A 118 -3.66 1.55 1.27
C ARG A 118 -4.34 2.00 -0.02
N GLU A 119 -5.66 1.95 -0.09
CA GLU A 119 -6.41 2.44 -1.25
C GLU A 119 -6.23 3.97 -1.42
N ARG A 120 -6.37 4.72 -0.33
CA ARG A 120 -6.26 6.20 -0.35
C ARG A 120 -4.86 6.69 -0.71
N LEU A 121 -3.83 6.07 -0.14
CA LEU A 121 -2.43 6.51 -0.30
C LEU A 121 -1.74 5.86 -1.50
N GLY A 122 -2.27 4.74 -2.01
CA GLY A 122 -1.77 4.07 -3.22
C GLY A 122 -2.19 4.74 -4.53
N GLY A 123 -2.98 5.82 -4.48
CA GLY A 123 -3.38 6.58 -5.67
C GLY A 123 -4.48 5.92 -6.53
N SER A 124 -4.97 4.74 -6.13
CA SER A 124 -6.13 4.10 -6.75
C SER A 124 -7.41 4.61 -6.11
N ILE A 125 -7.74 5.88 -6.36
CA ILE A 125 -9.13 6.31 -6.16
C ILE A 125 -9.93 5.59 -7.25
N SER A 126 -10.75 4.60 -6.87
CA SER A 126 -11.84 4.13 -7.72
C SER A 126 -12.79 5.31 -7.95
N GLY A 127 -12.44 6.17 -8.90
CA GLY A 127 -13.26 7.26 -9.35
C GLY A 127 -14.51 6.66 -9.97
N ASN A 128 -15.65 6.91 -9.32
CA ASN A 128 -16.97 6.75 -9.90
C ASN A 128 -17.00 7.47 -11.26
N ASN A 129 -16.70 6.75 -12.34
CA ASN A 129 -16.87 7.22 -13.72
C ASN A 129 -18.36 7.22 -14.06
N ASN A 130 -19.11 8.13 -13.44
CA ASN A 130 -20.41 8.54 -13.92
C ASN A 130 -20.26 9.92 -14.57
N SER A 131 -19.73 9.94 -15.79
CA SER A 131 -19.66 11.12 -16.63
C SER A 131 -19.73 10.69 -18.09
N SER A 132 -20.96 10.57 -18.62
CA SER A 132 -21.26 10.83 -20.03
C SER A 132 -22.76 10.72 -20.32
N ARG A 133 -23.49 11.84 -20.19
CA ARG A 133 -24.33 12.37 -21.29
C ARG A 133 -25.00 13.67 -20.86
N GLY A 134 -24.32 14.77 -21.16
CA GLY A 134 -24.89 16.11 -21.16
C GLY A 134 -24.32 16.91 -22.32
N GLY A 135 -25.11 17.05 -23.39
CA GLY A 135 -25.11 18.22 -24.28
C GLY A 135 -24.05 18.31 -25.38
N THR A 136 -24.48 18.17 -26.63
CA THR A 136 -23.98 19.01 -27.73
C THR A 136 -25.16 19.66 -28.43
N THR A 137 -25.37 20.93 -28.11
CA THR A 137 -26.15 21.91 -28.86
C THR A 137 -25.18 22.72 -29.74
N GLY A 138 -25.54 23.00 -31.00
CA GLY A 138 -24.73 23.77 -31.96
C GLY A 138 -25.05 23.36 -33.41
N THR A 139 -26.13 23.82 -34.05
CA THR A 139 -26.39 25.12 -34.74
C THR A 139 -25.53 25.37 -36.00
N GLY A 140 -26.19 25.49 -37.17
CA GLY A 140 -25.69 25.99 -38.48
C GLY A 140 -25.10 24.91 -39.40
N GLU A 141 -25.30 24.85 -40.72
CA GLU A 141 -25.79 25.81 -41.72
C GLU A 141 -25.96 25.09 -43.10
N VAL A 142 -26.76 25.70 -44.00
CA VAL A 142 -26.87 25.61 -45.49
C VAL A 142 -27.16 24.29 -46.24
N GLY A 143 -28.22 24.35 -47.05
CA GLY A 143 -28.60 23.42 -48.12
C GLY A 143 -30.05 23.61 -48.54
#